data_AF-A0A0M2CR88-F1
#
_entry.id   AF-A0A0M2CR88-F1
#
_cell.length_a   1.000
_cell.length_b   1.000
_cell.length_c   1.000
_cell.angle_alpha   90.00
_cell.angle_beta   90.00
_cell.angle_gamma   90.00
#
_symmetry.space_group_name_H-M   'P 1'
#
loop_
_entity.id
_entity.type
_entity.pdbx_description
1 polymer ?
#
loop_
_entity_poly.entity_id
_entity_poly.type
_entity_poly.pdbx_seq_one_letter_code
_entity_poly.pdbx_strand_id
1 'polypeptide(L)'
;MNHPGRSARRALPCRAADNPGLDGRAPGGRRLGRNPARPHQEDTMADQDRRTVIAGALLGAGIAASVVDLAVFHLLLHWHHFYDLSTTGVALASDGLFHAFGWFVTVGSLFLLADIRRRGAMSWGRWTGGLLAGLGAFQLVDGVVLHKVLRIHQIRYDVDLLVYDATWIGTAVLALAAGLLLLRRTRPHRTDRPRR
;
A
#
# COMPACT_ATOMS: atom_id res chain seq x y z
N MET A 1 42.73 47.04 -12.52
CA MET A 1 43.22 46.69 -13.86
C MET A 1 42.03 46.34 -14.76
N ASN A 2 41.72 47.25 -15.68
CA ASN A 2 41.13 47.13 -17.03
C ASN A 2 40.07 46.05 -17.37
N HIS A 3 38.82 46.52 -17.51
CA HIS A 3 37.87 46.45 -18.67
C HIS A 3 38.25 45.66 -19.96
N PRO A 4 37.31 45.46 -20.93
CA PRO A 4 35.86 45.21 -20.90
C PRO A 4 35.39 44.19 -21.99
N GLY A 5 34.08 43.85 -22.08
CA GLY A 5 33.55 43.04 -23.19
C GLY A 5 32.04 43.12 -23.39
N ARG A 6 31.61 44.10 -24.21
CA ARG A 6 30.25 44.33 -24.74
C ARG A 6 29.65 43.09 -25.44
N SER A 7 28.33 42.92 -25.36
CA SER A 7 27.46 43.02 -26.56
C SER A 7 25.99 42.95 -26.19
N ALA A 8 25.31 44.09 -26.33
CA ALA A 8 23.87 44.22 -26.32
C ALA A 8 23.30 43.72 -27.67
N ARG A 9 22.32 42.83 -27.64
CA ARG A 9 21.39 42.66 -28.78
C ARG A 9 19.99 43.07 -28.34
N ARG A 10 19.65 44.27 -28.80
CA ARG A 10 18.38 44.95 -28.68
C ARG A 10 17.44 44.35 -29.73
N ALA A 11 16.40 43.62 -29.30
CA ALA A 11 15.31 43.22 -30.18
C ALA A 11 14.36 44.40 -30.36
N LEU A 12 14.19 44.86 -31.61
CA LEU A 12 13.17 45.84 -31.98
C LEU A 12 11.82 45.12 -32.18
N PRO A 13 10.69 45.78 -31.87
CA PRO A 13 9.35 45.18 -31.96
C PRO A 13 8.81 45.26 -33.39
N CYS A 14 8.20 44.16 -33.86
CA CYS A 14 7.35 44.19 -35.05
C CYS A 14 6.06 44.94 -34.72
N ARG A 15 5.79 46.00 -35.49
CA ARG A 15 4.57 46.81 -35.46
C ARG A 15 3.35 46.01 -35.94
N ALA A 16 2.21 46.40 -35.37
CA ALA A 16 0.85 46.03 -35.73
C ALA A 16 0.48 46.36 -37.19
N ALA A 17 -0.40 45.53 -37.76
CA ALA A 17 -1.28 45.90 -38.85
C ALA A 17 -2.72 45.65 -38.40
N ASP A 18 -3.44 46.74 -38.14
CA ASP A 18 -4.89 46.77 -38.07
C ASP A 18 -5.46 46.57 -39.47
N ASN A 19 -6.56 45.82 -39.58
CA ASN A 19 -7.44 45.90 -40.74
C ASN A 19 -8.90 45.82 -40.26
N PRO A 20 -9.73 46.86 -40.50
CA PRO A 20 -11.14 46.85 -40.13
C PRO A 20 -12.02 46.38 -41.30
N GLY A 21 -13.07 45.62 -40.99
CA GLY A 21 -14.29 45.61 -41.79
C GLY A 21 -14.92 44.24 -42.08
N LEU A 22 -16.11 44.03 -41.48
CA LEU A 22 -17.38 43.52 -42.06
C LEU A 22 -17.35 42.11 -42.71
N ASP A 23 -18.27 41.15 -42.52
CA ASP A 23 -19.68 41.13 -42.14
C ASP A 23 -20.10 39.64 -41.96
N GLY A 24 -21.25 39.37 -41.33
CA GLY A 24 -22.09 38.22 -41.75
C GLY A 24 -22.15 36.93 -40.89
N ARG A 25 -22.98 36.96 -39.84
CA ARG A 25 -24.04 35.97 -39.46
C ARG A 25 -23.83 34.45 -39.70
N ALA A 26 -23.75 33.67 -38.61
CA ALA A 26 -24.65 32.53 -38.29
C ALA A 26 -24.30 31.89 -36.91
N PRO A 27 -25.28 31.55 -36.04
CA PRO A 27 -25.03 30.82 -34.80
C PRO A 27 -24.97 29.31 -35.08
N GLY A 28 -23.80 28.82 -35.45
CA GLY A 28 -23.52 27.38 -35.59
C GLY A 28 -23.23 26.77 -34.22
N GLY A 29 -24.15 25.95 -33.72
CA GLY A 29 -24.06 25.26 -32.44
C GLY A 29 -22.71 24.56 -32.24
N ARG A 30 -21.97 25.01 -31.23
CA ARG A 30 -20.81 24.30 -30.70
C ARG A 30 -21.34 23.00 -30.08
N ARG A 31 -21.37 21.91 -30.85
CA ARG A 31 -21.40 20.55 -30.30
C ARG A 31 -20.18 20.43 -29.40
N LEU A 32 -20.39 20.58 -28.10
CA LEU A 32 -19.45 20.19 -27.06
C LEU A 32 -19.10 18.73 -27.34
N GLY A 33 -17.91 18.52 -27.90
CA GLY A 33 -17.34 17.20 -28.10
C GLY A 33 -17.36 16.46 -26.77
N ARG A 34 -18.22 15.44 -26.67
CA ARG A 34 -18.25 14.51 -25.56
C ARG A 34 -16.94 13.74 -25.61
N ASN A 35 -15.95 14.18 -24.83
CA ASN A 35 -14.64 13.55 -24.77
C ASN A 35 -14.79 12.10 -24.26
N PRO A 36 -14.54 11.06 -25.08
CA PRO A 36 -14.78 9.66 -24.71
C PRO A 36 -13.66 9.04 -23.87
N ALA A 37 -12.58 9.78 -23.56
CA ALA A 37 -11.38 9.25 -22.91
C ALA A 37 -11.50 8.95 -21.38
N ARG A 38 -12.68 9.12 -20.77
CA ARG A 38 -12.83 9.09 -19.30
C ARG A 38 -12.97 7.72 -18.62
N PRO A 39 -13.58 6.68 -19.23
CA PRO A 39 -13.76 5.40 -18.54
C PRO A 39 -12.43 4.71 -18.22
N HIS A 40 -11.53 4.60 -19.21
CA HIS A 40 -10.26 3.90 -19.05
C HIS A 40 -9.31 4.53 -18.01
N GLN A 41 -9.37 5.84 -17.84
CA GLN A 41 -8.48 6.55 -16.92
C GLN A 41 -8.92 6.38 -15.46
N GLU A 42 -10.24 6.39 -15.19
CA GLU A 42 -10.79 6.09 -13.86
C GLU A 42 -10.51 4.63 -13.44
N ASP A 43 -10.68 3.68 -14.37
CA ASP A 43 -10.39 2.27 -14.11
C ASP A 43 -8.91 2.02 -13.80
N THR A 44 -8.01 2.69 -14.53
CA THR A 44 -6.56 2.57 -14.30
C THR A 44 -6.15 3.14 -12.94
N MET A 45 -6.74 4.25 -12.52
CA MET A 45 -6.48 4.85 -11.21
C MET A 45 -6.99 3.97 -10.07
N ALA A 46 -8.18 3.39 -10.21
CA ALA A 46 -8.75 2.46 -9.23
C ALA A 46 -7.93 1.17 -9.11
N ASP A 47 -7.41 0.63 -10.23
CA ASP A 47 -6.53 -0.55 -10.20
C ASP A 47 -5.20 -0.24 -9.50
N GLN A 48 -4.56 0.89 -9.82
CA GLN A 48 -3.34 1.33 -9.14
C GLN A 48 -3.54 1.53 -7.63
N ASP A 49 -4.69 2.10 -7.26
CA ASP A 49 -5.07 2.30 -5.87
C ASP A 49 -5.22 0.98 -5.10
N ARG A 50 -5.93 0.01 -5.70
CA ARG A 50 -6.08 -1.34 -5.15
C ARG A 50 -4.73 -2.04 -5.03
N ARG A 51 -3.88 -1.97 -6.05
CA ARG A 51 -2.51 -2.52 -6.02
C ARG A 51 -1.68 -1.90 -4.90
N THR A 52 -1.81 -0.59 -4.66
CA THR A 52 -1.12 0.11 -3.57
C THR A 52 -1.50 -0.46 -2.20
N VAL A 53 -2.80 -0.68 -1.96
CA VAL A 53 -3.27 -1.28 -0.71
C VAL A 53 -2.82 -2.74 -0.58
N ILE A 54 -2.89 -3.53 -1.66
CA ILE A 54 -2.43 -4.92 -1.68
C ILE A 54 -0.92 -5.01 -1.41
N ALA A 55 -0.11 -4.16 -2.04
CA ALA A 55 1.34 -4.13 -1.82
C ALA A 55 1.67 -3.84 -0.35
N GLY A 56 0.96 -2.87 0.25
CA GLY A 56 1.08 -2.59 1.68
C GLY A 56 0.70 -3.82 2.50
N ALA A 57 -0.50 -4.37 2.30
CA ALA A 57 -1.02 -5.49 3.08
C ALA A 57 -0.15 -6.74 3.01
N LEU A 58 0.36 -7.08 1.81
CA LEU A 58 1.30 -8.19 1.65
C LEU A 58 2.61 -7.93 2.41
N LEU A 59 3.17 -6.71 2.32
CA LEU A 59 4.37 -6.39 3.08
C LEU A 59 4.13 -6.48 4.59
N GLY A 60 2.99 -5.95 5.06
CA GLY A 60 2.60 -6.01 6.47
C GLY A 60 2.48 -7.45 6.99
N ALA A 61 1.79 -8.32 6.25
CA ALA A 61 1.64 -9.73 6.58
C ALA A 61 2.99 -10.47 6.53
N GLY A 62 3.83 -10.17 5.53
CA GLY A 62 5.17 -10.74 5.42
C GLY A 62 6.10 -10.35 6.58
N ILE A 63 6.08 -9.09 7.00
CA ILE A 63 6.81 -8.61 8.19
C ILE A 63 6.30 -9.31 9.46
N ALA A 64 4.98 -9.43 9.61
CA ALA A 64 4.38 -10.12 10.74
C ALA A 64 4.85 -11.58 10.82
N ALA A 65 4.75 -12.32 9.72
CA ALA A 65 5.15 -13.74 9.66
C ALA A 65 6.67 -13.95 9.82
N SER A 66 7.50 -13.25 9.03
CA SER A 66 8.93 -13.57 8.95
C SER A 66 9.78 -12.85 9.99
N VAL A 67 9.41 -11.63 10.37
CA VAL A 67 10.23 -10.82 11.28
C VAL A 67 9.69 -10.87 12.70
N VAL A 68 8.41 -10.54 12.88
CA VAL A 68 7.81 -10.52 14.22
C VAL A 68 7.72 -11.96 14.73
N ASP A 69 6.95 -12.82 14.07
CA ASP A 69 6.72 -14.17 14.55
C ASP A 69 7.99 -15.02 14.50
N LEU A 70 8.55 -15.27 13.32
CA LEU A 70 9.70 -16.18 13.26
C LEU A 70 11.00 -15.59 13.83
N ALA A 71 11.46 -14.43 13.37
CA ALA A 71 12.77 -13.95 13.80
C ALA A 71 12.79 -13.61 15.29
N VAL A 72 11.75 -12.93 15.81
CA VAL A 72 11.71 -12.59 17.25
C VAL A 72 11.27 -13.77 18.09
N PHE A 73 10.11 -14.39 17.82
CA PHE A 73 9.56 -15.36 18.76
C PHE A 73 10.12 -16.77 18.58
N HIS A 74 10.38 -17.24 17.36
CA HIS A 74 10.96 -18.58 17.16
C HIS A 74 12.48 -18.59 17.32
N LEU A 75 13.19 -17.63 16.72
CA LEU A 75 14.65 -17.67 16.64
C LEU A 75 15.37 -16.94 17.78
N LEU A 76 14.88 -15.77 18.22
CA LEU A 76 15.53 -15.05 19.31
C LEU A 76 15.04 -15.52 20.67
N LEU A 77 13.72 -15.58 20.83
CA LEU A 77 13.09 -15.90 22.11
C LEU A 77 12.87 -17.39 22.32
N HIS A 78 12.78 -18.18 21.25
CA HIS A 78 12.52 -19.62 21.29
C HIS A 78 11.25 -19.95 22.09
N TRP A 79 10.20 -19.11 21.98
CA TRP A 79 8.98 -19.28 22.76
C TRP A 79 8.08 -20.38 22.21
N HIS A 80 8.12 -20.61 20.89
CA HIS A 80 7.23 -21.53 20.21
C HIS A 80 7.74 -21.94 18.81
N HIS A 81 7.07 -22.93 18.20
CA HIS A 81 7.28 -23.37 16.82
C HIS A 81 5.97 -23.37 16.04
N PHE A 82 6.04 -23.39 14.70
CA PHE A 82 4.89 -23.30 13.79
C PHE A 82 3.90 -24.45 13.97
N TYR A 83 4.42 -25.67 14.15
CA TYR A 83 3.61 -26.85 14.33
C TYR A 83 4.07 -27.66 15.54
N ASP A 84 3.30 -27.58 16.61
CA ASP A 84 3.66 -28.09 17.93
C ASP A 84 3.12 -29.49 18.22
N LEU A 85 2.32 -30.07 17.30
CA LEU A 85 1.69 -31.39 17.49
C LEU A 85 2.53 -32.56 16.94
N SER A 86 3.85 -32.40 16.83
CA SER A 86 4.75 -33.41 16.26
C SER A 86 6.15 -33.38 16.89
N THR A 87 7.13 -34.00 16.23
CA THR A 87 8.52 -34.03 16.65
C THR A 87 9.21 -32.67 16.41
N THR A 88 10.30 -32.42 17.14
CA THR A 88 11.14 -31.23 16.92
C THR A 88 11.64 -31.09 15.48
N GLY A 89 11.92 -32.21 14.80
CA GLY A 89 12.31 -32.18 13.39
C GLY A 89 11.22 -31.64 12.48
N VAL A 90 9.95 -32.01 12.73
CA VAL A 90 8.80 -31.47 11.98
C VAL A 90 8.55 -30.01 12.34
N ALA A 91 8.65 -29.65 13.61
CA ALA A 91 8.53 -28.27 14.08
C ALA A 91 9.52 -27.34 13.36
N LEU A 92 10.82 -27.68 13.37
CA LEU A 92 11.87 -26.93 12.67
C LEU A 92 11.68 -26.88 11.15
N ALA A 93 11.27 -27.99 10.53
CA ALA A 93 10.97 -28.00 9.11
C ALA A 93 9.79 -27.07 8.76
N SER A 94 8.75 -27.08 9.59
CA SER A 94 7.57 -26.23 9.43
C SER A 94 7.89 -24.74 9.65
N ASP A 95 8.75 -24.41 10.62
CA ASP A 95 9.29 -23.07 10.83
C ASP A 95 10.01 -22.56 9.58
N GLY A 96 10.88 -23.39 8.99
CA GLY A 96 11.61 -23.06 7.77
C GLY A 96 10.69 -22.81 6.56
N LEU A 97 9.67 -23.65 6.37
CA LEU A 97 8.69 -23.48 5.28
C LEU A 97 7.85 -22.22 5.46
N PHE A 98 7.35 -21.99 6.68
CA PHE A 98 6.61 -20.78 7.02
C PHE A 98 7.48 -19.53 6.81
N HIS A 99 8.76 -19.58 7.18
CA HIS A 99 9.71 -18.50 6.92
C HIS A 99 9.87 -18.20 5.44
N ALA A 100 10.12 -19.24 4.65
CA ALA A 100 10.35 -19.11 3.22
C ALA A 100 9.13 -18.50 2.53
N PHE A 101 7.93 -18.91 2.94
CA PHE A 101 6.68 -18.33 2.47
C PHE A 101 6.54 -16.85 2.87
N GLY A 102 6.79 -16.50 4.13
CA GLY A 102 6.73 -15.11 4.59
C GLY A 102 7.74 -14.20 3.87
N TRP A 103 8.96 -14.68 3.59
CA TRP A 103 9.95 -13.95 2.80
C TRP A 103 9.54 -13.82 1.34
N PHE A 104 8.97 -14.86 0.76
CA PHE A 104 8.44 -14.80 -0.61
C PHE A 104 7.36 -13.72 -0.72
N VAL A 105 6.43 -13.66 0.23
CA VAL A 105 5.39 -12.62 0.29
C VAL A 105 6.02 -11.23 0.50
N THR A 106 6.99 -11.11 1.40
CA THR A 106 7.72 -9.86 1.68
C THR A 106 8.43 -9.34 0.43
N VAL A 107 9.28 -10.15 -0.19
CA VAL A 107 10.03 -9.79 -1.39
C VAL A 107 9.09 -9.51 -2.57
N GLY A 108 8.07 -10.35 -2.77
CA GLY A 108 7.06 -10.16 -3.80
C GLY A 108 6.31 -8.82 -3.63
N SER A 109 5.98 -8.44 -2.40
CA SER A 109 5.35 -7.16 -2.10
C SER A 109 6.25 -5.95 -2.39
N LEU A 110 7.57 -6.08 -2.18
CA LEU A 110 8.55 -5.05 -2.53
C LEU A 110 8.71 -4.90 -4.05
N PHE A 111 8.71 -6.00 -4.80
CA PHE A 111 8.66 -5.96 -6.27
C PHE A 111 7.38 -5.31 -6.78
N LEU A 112 6.23 -5.64 -6.19
CA LEU A 112 4.96 -4.99 -6.51
C LEU A 112 5.00 -3.49 -6.19
N LEU A 113 5.56 -3.11 -5.04
CA LEU A 113 5.76 -1.71 -4.66
C LEU A 113 6.66 -0.97 -5.66
N ALA A 114 7.76 -1.59 -6.09
CA ALA A 114 8.65 -1.05 -7.11
C ALA A 114 7.95 -0.90 -8.48
N ASP A 115 7.04 -1.83 -8.85
CA ASP A 115 6.21 -1.71 -10.05
C ASP A 115 5.15 -0.61 -9.94
N ILE A 116 4.54 -0.40 -8.79
CA ILE A 116 3.62 0.72 -8.58
C ILE A 116 4.39 2.04 -8.71
N ARG A 117 5.54 2.14 -8.02
CA ARG A 117 6.42 3.31 -8.03
C ARG A 117 6.92 3.68 -9.44
N ARG A 118 7.18 2.71 -10.32
CA ARG A 118 7.65 2.99 -11.69
C ARG A 118 6.53 3.53 -12.59
N ARG A 119 5.27 3.22 -12.28
CA ARG A 119 4.11 3.56 -13.13
C ARG A 119 3.48 4.91 -12.80
N GLY A 120 3.82 5.51 -11.65
CA GLY A 120 3.35 6.85 -11.32
C GLY A 120 3.33 7.15 -9.82
N ALA A 121 2.58 8.17 -9.45
CA ALA A 121 2.40 8.57 -8.06
C ALA A 121 1.56 7.54 -7.31
N MET A 122 1.99 7.20 -6.09
CA MET A 122 1.23 6.35 -5.17
C MET A 122 0.91 7.11 -3.90
N SER A 123 -0.21 6.78 -3.26
CA SER A 123 -0.53 7.33 -1.94
C SER A 123 0.18 6.53 -0.85
N TRP A 124 1.22 7.12 -0.26
CA TRP A 124 1.89 6.54 0.90
C TRP A 124 0.93 6.27 2.05
N GLY A 125 -0.05 7.14 2.30
CA GLY A 125 -1.07 6.91 3.33
C GLY A 125 -1.89 5.64 3.07
N ARG A 126 -2.25 5.36 1.82
CA ARG A 126 -2.97 4.13 1.46
C ARG A 126 -2.10 2.89 1.57
N TRP A 127 -0.85 3.00 1.14
CA TRP A 127 0.12 1.92 1.29
C TRP A 127 0.37 1.58 2.76
N THR A 128 0.62 2.59 3.61
CA THR A 128 0.81 2.41 5.06
C THR A 128 -0.45 1.86 5.72
N GLY A 129 -1.64 2.30 5.29
CA GLY A 129 -2.90 1.75 5.77
C GLY A 129 -3.06 0.27 5.41
N GLY A 130 -2.66 -0.11 4.19
CA GLY A 130 -2.56 -1.51 3.77
C GLY A 130 -1.58 -2.29 4.64
N LEU A 131 -0.38 -1.77 4.86
CA LEU A 131 0.67 -2.39 5.67
C LEU A 131 0.19 -2.70 7.10
N LEU A 132 -0.36 -1.71 7.79
CA LEU A 132 -0.89 -1.91 9.14
C LEU A 132 -2.05 -2.91 9.16
N ALA A 133 -2.94 -2.84 8.17
CA ALA A 133 -4.06 -3.77 8.05
C ALA A 133 -3.59 -5.21 7.80
N GLY A 134 -2.60 -5.41 6.92
CA GLY A 134 -2.02 -6.73 6.65
C GLY A 134 -1.29 -7.31 7.85
N LEU A 135 -0.48 -6.49 8.53
CA LEU A 135 0.21 -6.87 9.75
C LEU A 135 -0.78 -7.28 10.85
N GLY A 136 -1.78 -6.43 11.13
CA GLY A 136 -2.78 -6.72 12.16
C GLY A 136 -3.68 -7.91 11.82
N ALA A 137 -4.10 -8.04 10.56
CA ALA A 137 -4.92 -9.18 10.12
C ALA A 137 -4.15 -10.50 10.23
N PHE A 138 -2.87 -10.53 9.84
CA PHE A 138 -2.04 -11.71 9.98
C PHE A 138 -1.94 -12.14 11.45
N GLN A 139 -1.48 -11.25 12.33
CA GLN A 139 -1.34 -11.53 13.76
C GLN A 139 -2.66 -11.96 14.41
N LEU A 140 -3.79 -11.41 13.94
CA LEU A 140 -5.11 -11.75 14.49
C LEU A 140 -5.56 -13.15 14.05
N VAL A 141 -5.36 -13.51 12.77
CA VAL A 141 -5.67 -14.85 12.27
C VAL A 141 -4.79 -15.88 12.96
N ASP A 142 -3.50 -15.58 13.06
CA ASP A 142 -2.54 -16.42 13.76
C ASP A 142 -2.92 -16.64 15.24
N GLY A 143 -3.08 -15.54 15.98
CA GLY A 143 -3.39 -15.56 17.41
C GLY A 143 -4.78 -16.09 17.76
N VAL A 144 -5.75 -16.07 16.85
CA VAL A 144 -7.10 -16.61 17.10
C VAL A 144 -7.23 -18.01 16.52
N VAL A 145 -6.97 -18.18 15.22
CA VAL A 145 -7.21 -19.43 14.52
C VAL A 145 -6.13 -20.44 14.89
N LEU A 146 -4.84 -20.10 14.76
CA LEU A 146 -3.77 -21.07 14.98
C LEU A 146 -3.55 -21.32 16.47
N HIS A 147 -3.56 -20.25 17.29
CA HIS A 147 -3.30 -20.38 18.72
C HIS A 147 -4.53 -20.84 19.52
N LYS A 148 -5.75 -20.38 19.22
CA LYS A 148 -6.91 -20.68 20.08
C LYS A 148 -7.88 -21.69 19.52
N VAL A 149 -8.17 -21.64 18.23
CA VAL A 149 -9.11 -22.58 17.60
C VAL A 149 -8.41 -23.92 17.33
N LEU A 150 -7.30 -23.90 16.60
CA LEU A 150 -6.60 -25.11 16.17
C LEU A 150 -5.58 -25.60 17.21
N ARG A 151 -5.03 -24.68 18.00
CA ARG A 151 -4.03 -24.95 19.05
C ARG A 151 -2.78 -25.68 18.54
N ILE A 152 -2.39 -25.40 17.30
CA ILE A 152 -1.23 -26.02 16.63
C ILE A 152 0.05 -25.19 16.77
N HIS A 153 -0.10 -23.95 17.24
CA HIS A 153 0.93 -22.92 17.31
C HIS A 153 0.60 -22.10 18.56
N GLN A 154 1.10 -22.41 19.75
CA GLN A 154 0.81 -21.53 20.91
C GLN A 154 1.86 -20.42 20.99
N ILE A 155 1.47 -19.23 21.45
CA ILE A 155 2.40 -18.11 21.64
C ILE A 155 3.56 -18.41 22.61
N ARG A 156 3.32 -19.30 23.58
CA ARG A 156 4.28 -19.67 24.62
C ARG A 156 3.82 -20.94 25.35
N TYR A 157 4.75 -21.58 26.04
CA TYR A 157 4.53 -22.77 26.85
C TYR A 157 4.90 -22.56 28.32
N ASP A 158 4.36 -23.43 29.19
CA ASP A 158 4.67 -23.52 30.63
C ASP A 158 4.47 -22.24 31.46
N VAL A 159 3.55 -21.38 31.01
CA VAL A 159 3.18 -20.13 31.69
C VAL A 159 1.67 -19.90 31.62
N ASP A 160 1.15 -18.99 32.45
CA ASP A 160 -0.19 -18.45 32.26
C ASP A 160 -0.23 -17.63 30.94
N LEU A 161 -1.02 -18.10 29.99
CA LEU A 161 -1.10 -17.54 28.65
C LEU A 161 -1.90 -16.24 28.57
N LEU A 162 -2.70 -15.91 29.59
CA LEU A 162 -3.68 -14.83 29.49
C LEU A 162 -3.05 -13.50 29.07
N VAL A 163 -1.94 -13.12 29.71
CA VAL A 163 -1.26 -11.85 29.42
C VAL A 163 -0.61 -11.86 28.03
N TYR A 164 -0.04 -12.99 27.62
CA TYR A 164 0.61 -13.14 26.32
C TYR A 164 -0.43 -13.08 25.18
N ASP A 165 -1.51 -13.85 25.30
CA ASP A 165 -2.61 -13.87 24.34
C ASP A 165 -3.30 -12.51 24.24
N ALA A 166 -3.59 -11.88 25.38
CA ALA A 166 -4.21 -10.56 25.41
C ALA A 166 -3.33 -9.51 24.74
N THR A 167 -2.01 -9.58 24.96
CA THR A 167 -1.06 -8.66 24.33
C THR A 167 -0.96 -8.89 22.83
N TRP A 168 -0.89 -10.15 22.39
CA TRP A 168 -0.83 -10.50 20.98
C TRP A 168 -2.09 -10.10 20.22
N ILE A 169 -3.26 -10.53 20.71
CA ILE A 169 -4.56 -10.20 20.09
C ILE A 169 -4.82 -8.70 20.19
N GLY A 170 -4.54 -8.07 21.34
CA GLY A 170 -4.74 -6.64 21.54
C GLY A 170 -3.93 -5.80 20.55
N THR A 171 -2.63 -6.09 20.41
CA THR A 171 -1.78 -5.38 19.45
C THR A 171 -2.18 -5.65 18.00
N ALA A 172 -2.59 -6.88 17.66
CA ALA A 172 -3.12 -7.24 16.34
C ALA A 172 -4.38 -6.43 15.98
N VAL A 173 -5.35 -6.35 16.89
CA VAL A 173 -6.59 -5.57 16.72
C VAL A 173 -6.27 -4.08 16.56
N LEU A 174 -5.37 -3.53 17.38
CA LEU A 174 -4.97 -2.13 17.29
C LEU A 174 -4.31 -1.81 15.94
N ALA A 175 -3.38 -2.64 15.48
CA ALA A 175 -2.74 -2.48 14.18
C ALA A 175 -3.75 -2.56 13.02
N LEU A 176 -4.65 -3.56 13.06
CA LEU A 176 -5.69 -3.72 12.06
C LEU A 176 -6.65 -2.51 12.04
N ALA A 177 -7.13 -2.08 13.20
CA ALA A 177 -8.02 -0.93 13.32
C ALA A 177 -7.36 0.36 12.83
N ALA A 178 -6.10 0.59 13.19
CA ALA A 178 -5.32 1.73 12.71
C ALA A 178 -5.16 1.71 11.19
N GLY A 179 -4.83 0.55 10.61
CA GLY A 179 -4.73 0.36 9.16
C GLY A 179 -6.05 0.64 8.44
N LEU A 180 -7.15 0.06 8.93
CA LEU A 180 -8.49 0.27 8.37
C LEU A 180 -8.94 1.73 8.49
N LEU A 181 -8.66 2.39 9.62
CA LEU A 181 -8.97 3.81 9.83
C LEU A 181 -8.17 4.68 8.85
N LEU A 182 -6.88 4.40 8.68
CA LEU A 182 -6.03 5.13 7.74
C LEU A 182 -6.54 4.95 6.31
N LEU A 183 -6.83 3.72 5.90
CA LEU A 183 -7.40 3.41 4.58
C LEU A 183 -8.74 4.11 4.33
N ARG A 184 -9.56 4.30 5.36
CA ARG A 184 -10.83 5.05 5.29
C ARG A 184 -10.58 6.55 5.13
N ARG A 185 -9.63 7.12 5.90
CA ARG A 185 -9.29 8.55 5.86
C ARG A 185 -8.62 8.96 4.55
N THR A 186 -7.86 8.06 3.94
CA THR A 186 -7.13 8.31 2.69
C THR A 186 -7.86 7.76 1.46
N ARG A 187 -9.19 7.58 1.53
CA ARG A 187 -9.98 7.24 0.33
C ARG A 187 -9.97 8.42 -0.64
N PRO A 188 -9.66 8.20 -1.93
CA PRO A 188 -9.85 9.23 -2.94
C PRO A 188 -11.30 9.70 -2.92
N HIS A 189 -11.52 11.02 -2.90
CA HIS A 189 -12.88 11.56 -3.03
C HIS A 189 -13.37 11.24 -4.44
N ARG A 190 -14.38 10.37 -4.55
CA ARG A 190 -15.10 10.21 -5.79
C ARG A 190 -15.93 11.48 -5.96
N THR A 191 -15.56 12.32 -6.92
CA THR A 191 -16.37 13.50 -7.26
C THR A 191 -17.69 13.02 -7.83
N ASP A 192 -18.69 12.83 -6.97
CA ASP A 192 -20.06 12.59 -7.41
C ASP A 192 -20.51 13.82 -8.22
N ARG A 193 -20.70 13.61 -9.53
CA ARG A 193 -21.40 14.60 -10.34
C ARG A 193 -22.85 14.63 -9.89
N PRO A 194 -23.43 15.81 -9.61
CA PRO A 194 -24.86 15.91 -9.34
C PRO A 194 -25.62 15.36 -10.56
N ARG A 195 -26.48 14.37 -10.33
CA ARG A 195 -27.44 13.90 -11.34
C ARG A 195 -28.35 15.10 -11.65
N ARG A 196 -28.22 15.63 -12.87
CA ARG A 196 -29.19 16.57 -13.45
C ARG A 196 -30.31 15.77 -14.10
#